data_AF-A0A843WE40-F1
#
_entry.id   AF-A0A843WE40-F1
#
_cell.length_a   1.000
_cell.length_b   1.000
_cell.length_c   1.000
_cell.angle_alpha   90.00
_cell.angle_beta   90.00
_cell.angle_gamma   90.00
#
_symmetry.space_group_name_H-M   'P 1'
#
loop_
_entity.id
_entity.type
_entity.pdbx_description
1 polymer ?
#
loop_
_entity_poly.entity_id
_entity_poly.type
_entity_poly.pdbx_seq_one_letter_code
_entity_poly.pdbx_strand_id
1 'polypeptide(L)'
;MRSRVTWDLCWAWYQALPEAQQAQIVKMGFGHLLSVRPFHLDVPYLEALRERWEEDYKAFIMPWGHMIPTLEDVAYLTGLPVQGEPVVGLERRDYHDDIAELLGPEFMSGRRRQIRSILLGSLSKAVGLRGRRRGPLETLDEFYTGVRGALDLGDWSEERSVRIFVSYLFGRLFFATQSSQMNCKFVLLLRDLAQAGRHAWGAAMLGHLFSLLPSSSQRSQSTGGFTPFLHVEGRQTMVPLMTRWEVAPDPRVTDRRVGDVRVALDHYPHEQVVWTPYAGEADASHPAVAAGRPLFDCHLLLLCLGTCEVLYLELVVRTLGWNQPAIEVPSLGREGHSHRQFFAEDRDWGADHGRTVAYWREGGE
;
A
#
# COMPACT_ATOMS: atom_id res chain seq x y z
N MET A 1 15.12 4.89 16.35
CA MET A 1 14.03 5.79 15.89
C MET A 1 12.78 4.92 15.77
N ARG A 2 11.79 5.04 16.68
CA ARG A 2 10.61 4.15 16.67
C ARG A 2 9.70 4.53 15.49
N SER A 3 9.80 3.82 14.38
CA SER A 3 8.80 3.87 13.32
C SER A 3 7.54 3.20 13.85
N ARG A 4 6.63 4.04 14.33
CA ARG A 4 5.25 3.66 14.57
C ARG A 4 4.59 3.67 13.19
N VAL A 5 3.98 2.58 12.75
CA VAL A 5 3.04 2.68 11.63
C VAL A 5 2.02 3.72 12.03
N THR A 6 1.92 4.79 11.25
CA THR A 6 0.91 5.82 11.50
C THR A 6 -0.43 5.44 10.90
N TRP A 7 -0.81 4.15 10.98
CA TRP A 7 -2.16 3.68 10.69
C TRP A 7 -3.06 3.62 11.92
N ASP A 8 -2.54 3.90 13.12
CA ASP A 8 -3.35 4.05 14.34
C ASP A 8 -4.55 4.97 14.08
N LEU A 9 -4.30 6.14 13.48
CA LEU A 9 -5.36 7.09 13.16
C LEU A 9 -6.25 6.63 12.01
N CYS A 10 -5.71 5.97 10.98
CA CYS A 10 -6.53 5.40 9.90
C CYS A 10 -7.52 4.38 10.44
N TRP A 11 -7.04 3.45 11.27
CA TRP A 11 -7.86 2.44 11.92
C TRP A 11 -8.89 3.08 12.84
N ALA A 12 -8.46 3.91 13.80
CA ALA A 12 -9.38 4.52 14.77
C ALA A 12 -10.42 5.43 14.10
N TRP A 13 -10.03 6.18 13.06
CA TRP A 13 -10.96 7.01 12.28
C TRP A 13 -11.97 6.12 11.56
N TYR A 14 -11.53 5.07 10.85
CA TYR A 14 -12.46 4.14 10.19
C TYR A 14 -13.47 3.53 11.16
N GLN A 15 -13.01 3.02 12.31
CA GLN A 15 -13.87 2.43 13.34
C GLN A 15 -14.84 3.45 13.98
N ALA A 16 -14.54 4.74 13.88
CA ALA A 16 -15.37 5.82 14.40
C ALA A 16 -16.35 6.39 13.35
N LEU A 17 -16.18 6.06 12.06
CA LEU A 17 -17.12 6.46 11.02
C LEU A 17 -18.49 5.79 11.24
N PRO A 18 -19.60 6.43 10.84
CA PRO A 18 -20.91 5.77 10.87
C PRO A 18 -20.99 4.60 9.88
N GLU A 19 -21.91 3.67 10.13
CA GLU A 19 -22.00 2.39 9.42
C GLU A 19 -22.19 2.53 7.91
N ALA A 20 -22.91 3.56 7.46
CA ALA A 20 -23.12 3.81 6.03
C ALA A 20 -21.81 4.15 5.31
N GLN A 21 -20.99 5.03 5.89
CA GLN A 21 -19.66 5.37 5.37
C GLN A 21 -18.73 4.15 5.41
N GLN A 22 -18.76 3.36 6.48
CA GLN A 22 -17.98 2.12 6.56
C GLN A 22 -18.41 1.14 5.46
N ALA A 23 -19.71 0.94 5.23
CA ALA A 23 -20.22 0.08 4.18
C ALA A 23 -19.77 0.54 2.78
N GLN A 24 -19.71 1.86 2.54
CA GLN A 24 -19.20 2.40 1.28
C GLN A 24 -17.70 2.13 1.10
N ILE A 25 -16.91 2.26 2.17
CA ILE A 25 -15.47 1.94 2.17
C ILE A 25 -15.23 0.43 1.99
N VAL A 26 -16.09 -0.42 2.56
CA VAL A 26 -16.06 -1.87 2.37
C VAL A 26 -16.32 -2.23 0.91
N LYS A 27 -17.30 -1.59 0.25
CA LYS A 27 -17.56 -1.77 -1.19
C LYS A 27 -16.38 -1.35 -2.06
N MET A 28 -15.49 -0.50 -1.56
CA MET A 28 -14.25 -0.14 -2.26
C MET A 28 -13.14 -1.20 -2.13
N GLY A 29 -13.36 -2.25 -1.34
CA GLY A 29 -12.37 -3.30 -1.09
C GLY A 29 -11.40 -3.01 0.05
N PHE A 30 -11.63 -1.96 0.85
CA PHE A 30 -10.72 -1.59 1.96
C PHE A 30 -11.10 -2.19 3.31
N GLY A 31 -12.28 -2.83 3.41
CA GLY A 31 -12.83 -3.33 4.67
C GLY A 31 -11.94 -4.32 5.39
N HIS A 32 -11.40 -5.32 4.68
CA HIS A 32 -10.51 -6.33 5.27
C HIS A 32 -9.25 -5.68 5.86
N LEU A 33 -8.57 -4.81 5.11
CA LEU A 33 -7.38 -4.13 5.59
C LEU A 33 -7.67 -3.24 6.80
N LEU A 34 -8.78 -2.49 6.77
CA LEU A 34 -9.15 -1.59 7.86
C LEU A 34 -9.71 -2.31 9.10
N SER A 35 -10.03 -3.61 9.00
CA SER A 35 -10.34 -4.46 10.15
C SER A 35 -9.08 -4.83 10.95
N VAL A 36 -7.89 -4.70 10.35
CA VAL A 36 -6.64 -5.10 10.96
C VAL A 36 -6.25 -4.11 12.04
N ARG A 37 -6.04 -4.62 13.26
CA ARG A 37 -5.58 -3.81 14.38
C ARG A 37 -4.13 -3.36 14.17
N PRO A 38 -3.81 -2.10 14.50
CA PRO A 38 -2.46 -1.60 14.42
C PRO A 38 -1.40 -2.38 15.21
N PHE A 39 -0.33 -2.79 14.53
CA PHE A 39 0.84 -3.46 15.12
C PHE A 39 2.11 -2.62 15.01
N HIS A 40 3.16 -3.07 15.71
CA HIS A 40 4.49 -2.47 15.67
C HIS A 40 5.29 -2.97 14.46
N LEU A 41 6.04 -2.09 13.80
CA LEU A 41 7.01 -2.52 12.77
C LEU A 41 8.39 -2.66 13.38
N ASP A 42 9.05 -3.76 13.04
CA ASP A 42 10.51 -3.88 13.18
C ASP A 42 11.18 -2.96 12.13
N VAL A 43 11.42 -1.71 12.52
CA VAL A 43 12.09 -0.70 11.67
C VAL A 43 13.48 -1.15 11.26
N PRO A 44 14.33 -1.66 12.18
CA PRO A 44 15.63 -2.21 11.80
C PRO A 44 15.54 -3.29 10.71
N TYR A 45 14.55 -4.17 10.80
CA TYR A 45 14.29 -5.17 9.75
C TYR A 45 13.89 -4.54 8.43
N LEU A 46 12.93 -3.61 8.41
CA LEU A 46 12.52 -2.95 7.16
C LEU A 46 13.66 -2.13 6.54
N GLU A 47 14.50 -1.50 7.36
CA GLU A 47 15.69 -0.77 6.92
C GLU A 47 16.78 -1.70 6.36
N ALA A 48 16.97 -2.89 6.94
CA ALA A 48 17.91 -3.88 6.42
C ALA A 48 17.36 -4.58 5.16
N LEU A 49 16.06 -4.87 5.10
CA LEU A 49 15.41 -5.53 3.97
C LEU A 49 15.39 -4.64 2.73
N ARG A 50 15.05 -3.35 2.87
CA ARG A 50 15.04 -2.41 1.73
C ARG A 50 16.42 -2.22 1.09
N GLU A 51 17.50 -2.42 1.84
CA GLU A 51 18.88 -2.29 1.31
C GLU A 51 19.24 -3.44 0.36
N ARG A 52 18.43 -4.51 0.38
CA ARG A 52 18.53 -5.66 -0.52
C ARG A 52 17.65 -5.51 -1.75
N TRP A 53 16.86 -4.44 -1.87
CA TRP A 53 16.05 -4.21 -3.05
C TRP A 53 16.93 -3.90 -4.26
N GLU A 54 16.77 -4.68 -5.31
CA GLU A 54 17.37 -4.45 -6.61
C GLU A 54 16.33 -3.86 -7.56
N GLU A 55 16.61 -2.66 -8.07
CA GLU A 55 15.64 -1.86 -8.80
C GLU A 55 15.37 -2.44 -10.18
N ASP A 56 16.38 -2.99 -10.87
CA ASP A 56 16.20 -3.55 -12.21
C ASP A 56 15.29 -4.79 -12.20
N TYR A 57 15.33 -5.56 -11.11
CA TYR A 57 14.65 -6.85 -10.99
C TYR A 57 13.37 -6.78 -10.16
N LYS A 58 13.15 -5.65 -9.47
CA LYS A 58 12.05 -5.46 -8.52
C LYS A 58 11.98 -6.59 -7.51
N ALA A 59 13.14 -6.94 -6.96
CA ALA A 59 13.33 -8.09 -6.08
C ALA A 59 14.25 -7.78 -4.91
N PHE A 60 14.05 -8.47 -3.79
CA PHE A 60 15.01 -8.51 -2.70
C PHE A 60 16.09 -9.56 -2.98
N ILE A 61 17.35 -9.17 -2.84
CA ILE A 61 18.52 -10.05 -2.99
C ILE A 61 18.85 -10.70 -1.64
N MET A 62 18.55 -11.99 -1.55
CA MET A 62 18.84 -12.84 -0.40
C MET A 62 20.09 -13.72 -0.67
N PRO A 63 20.76 -14.25 0.36
CA PRO A 63 21.96 -15.09 0.17
C PRO A 63 21.75 -16.30 -0.75
N TRP A 64 20.50 -16.76 -0.86
CA TRP A 64 20.09 -17.93 -1.64
C TRP A 64 19.33 -17.58 -2.93
N GLY A 65 19.08 -16.29 -3.24
CA GLY A 65 18.41 -15.90 -4.48
C GLY A 65 17.52 -14.66 -4.39
N HIS A 66 16.61 -14.53 -5.36
CA HIS A 66 15.65 -13.43 -5.45
C HIS A 66 14.40 -13.73 -4.63
N MET A 67 13.81 -12.70 -4.04
CA MET A 67 12.54 -12.79 -3.32
C MET A 67 11.67 -11.59 -3.69
N ILE A 68 10.44 -11.84 -4.15
CA ILE A 68 9.53 -10.79 -4.61
C ILE A 68 8.17 -10.95 -3.92
N PRO A 69 7.61 -9.88 -3.34
CA PRO A 69 6.21 -9.89 -2.91
C PRO A 69 5.25 -9.97 -4.10
N THR A 70 4.24 -10.83 -4.03
CA THR A 70 3.33 -11.14 -5.13
C THR A 70 1.91 -10.58 -4.92
N LEU A 71 1.06 -10.63 -5.96
CA LEU A 71 -0.36 -10.29 -5.82
C LEU A 71 -1.11 -11.27 -4.90
N GLU A 72 -0.68 -12.53 -4.83
CA GLU A 72 -1.23 -13.49 -3.88
C GLU A 72 -0.93 -13.06 -2.44
N ASP A 73 0.30 -12.63 -2.18
CA ASP A 73 0.69 -12.11 -0.87
C ASP A 73 -0.14 -10.87 -0.53
N VAL A 74 -0.36 -9.95 -1.48
CA VAL A 74 -1.23 -8.79 -1.27
C VAL A 74 -2.65 -9.22 -0.90
N ALA A 75 -3.25 -10.15 -1.65
CA ALA A 75 -4.62 -10.60 -1.40
C ALA A 75 -4.77 -11.28 -0.03
N TYR A 76 -3.86 -12.19 0.33
CA TYR A 76 -3.91 -12.89 1.62
C TYR A 76 -3.53 -12.00 2.80
N LEU A 77 -2.45 -11.22 2.67
CA LEU A 77 -1.95 -10.41 3.77
C LEU A 77 -2.87 -9.24 4.04
N THR A 78 -3.40 -8.56 3.01
CA THR A 78 -4.13 -7.29 3.16
C THR A 78 -5.64 -7.39 2.93
N GLY A 79 -6.09 -8.37 2.14
CA GLY A 79 -7.48 -8.44 1.66
C GLY A 79 -7.86 -7.36 0.64
N LEU A 80 -6.89 -6.58 0.14
CA LEU A 80 -7.11 -5.60 -0.92
C LEU A 80 -7.41 -6.28 -2.26
N PRO A 81 -8.28 -5.70 -3.10
CA PRO A 81 -8.56 -6.23 -4.43
C PRO A 81 -7.33 -6.12 -5.33
N VAL A 82 -6.91 -7.24 -5.91
CA VAL A 82 -5.76 -7.32 -6.83
C VAL A 82 -6.18 -7.56 -8.29
N GLN A 83 -7.45 -7.94 -8.50
CA GLN A 83 -8.11 -8.02 -9.80
C GLN A 83 -9.04 -6.80 -9.97
N GLY A 84 -9.25 -6.36 -11.21
CA GLY A 84 -10.17 -5.28 -11.55
C GLY A 84 -9.59 -4.31 -12.56
N GLU A 85 -10.17 -3.12 -12.64
CA GLU A 85 -9.64 -2.04 -13.48
C GLU A 85 -8.29 -1.56 -12.92
N PRO A 86 -7.29 -1.32 -13.78
CA PRO A 86 -6.02 -0.79 -13.32
C PRO A 86 -6.20 0.64 -12.81
N VAL A 87 -5.32 1.07 -11.91
CA VAL A 87 -5.38 2.41 -11.31
C VAL A 87 -4.70 3.40 -12.26
N VAL A 88 -5.49 3.86 -13.23
CA VAL A 88 -5.08 4.77 -14.32
C VAL A 88 -6.05 5.93 -14.42
N GLY A 89 -5.65 7.00 -15.10
CA GLY A 89 -6.56 8.12 -15.35
C GLY A 89 -5.85 9.44 -15.61
N LEU A 90 -6.63 10.51 -15.45
CA LEU A 90 -6.22 11.87 -15.76
C LEU A 90 -5.18 12.38 -14.75
N GLU A 91 -4.05 12.84 -15.27
CA GLU A 91 -3.13 13.71 -14.56
C GLU A 91 -3.34 15.15 -15.01
N ARG A 92 -3.78 16.01 -14.09
CA ARG A 92 -3.94 17.44 -14.32
C ARG A 92 -2.73 18.22 -13.84
N ARG A 93 -2.50 19.35 -14.50
CA ARG A 93 -1.63 20.42 -14.02
C ARG A 93 -2.25 20.96 -12.73
N ASP A 94 -3.51 21.33 -12.73
CA ASP A 94 -4.18 21.87 -11.54
C ASP A 94 -5.42 21.06 -11.18
N TYR A 95 -5.53 20.68 -9.90
CA TYR A 95 -6.69 19.97 -9.35
C TYR A 95 -7.62 20.91 -8.58
N HIS A 96 -7.46 22.23 -8.72
CA HIS A 96 -8.20 23.20 -7.92
C HIS A 96 -9.70 22.93 -7.90
N ASP A 97 -10.32 22.85 -9.08
CA ASP A 97 -11.76 22.68 -9.22
C ASP A 97 -12.21 21.28 -8.78
N ASP A 98 -11.41 20.25 -9.06
CA ASP A 98 -11.69 18.88 -8.62
C ASP A 98 -11.69 18.76 -7.09
N ILE A 99 -10.75 19.41 -6.41
CA ILE A 99 -10.70 19.38 -4.94
C ILE A 99 -11.86 20.18 -4.34
N ALA A 100 -12.17 21.36 -4.88
CA ALA A 100 -13.30 22.17 -4.46
C ALA A 100 -14.63 21.40 -4.59
N GLU A 101 -14.80 20.69 -5.69
CA GLU A 101 -15.99 19.88 -5.97
C GLU A 101 -16.07 18.64 -5.07
N LEU A 102 -15.00 17.84 -5.04
CA LEU A 102 -15.01 16.49 -4.47
C LEU A 102 -14.77 16.48 -2.95
N LEU A 103 -13.93 17.38 -2.44
CA LEU A 103 -13.62 17.45 -1.00
C LEU A 103 -14.25 18.69 -0.34
N GLY A 104 -14.39 19.78 -1.07
CA GLY A 104 -15.03 21.02 -0.62
C GLY A 104 -14.13 22.26 -0.74
N PRO A 105 -14.71 23.46 -0.76
CA PRO A 105 -13.97 24.72 -0.93
C PRO A 105 -13.02 25.02 0.24
N GLU A 106 -13.25 24.44 1.41
CA GLU A 106 -12.41 24.59 2.61
C GLU A 106 -10.94 24.21 2.36
N PHE A 107 -10.71 23.22 1.47
CA PHE A 107 -9.39 22.73 1.11
C PHE A 107 -8.63 23.65 0.15
N MET A 108 -9.30 24.70 -0.36
CA MET A 108 -8.78 25.67 -1.31
C MET A 108 -8.26 26.93 -0.64
N SER A 109 -8.35 27.01 0.70
CA SER A 109 -7.97 28.18 1.49
C SER A 109 -6.44 28.43 1.46
N GLY A 110 -5.96 29.05 0.38
CA GLY A 110 -4.58 29.50 0.22
C GLY A 110 -4.34 30.18 -1.13
N ARG A 111 -3.42 31.15 -1.20
CA ARG A 111 -3.01 31.84 -2.44
C ARG A 111 -2.13 30.96 -3.35
N ARG A 112 -2.50 29.68 -3.56
CA ARG A 112 -1.75 28.80 -4.46
C ARG A 112 -2.26 29.01 -5.88
N ARG A 113 -1.35 29.24 -6.82
CA ARG A 113 -1.65 29.29 -8.26
C ARG A 113 -2.04 27.93 -8.85
N GLN A 114 -1.72 26.83 -8.15
CA GLN A 114 -1.91 25.46 -8.59
C GLN A 114 -1.95 24.53 -7.37
N ILE A 115 -2.83 23.54 -7.38
CA ILE A 115 -2.92 22.48 -6.36
C ILE A 115 -2.64 21.14 -7.01
N ARG A 116 -1.54 20.49 -6.62
CA ARG A 116 -1.20 19.09 -7.00
C ARG A 116 -1.20 18.13 -5.82
N SER A 117 -1.20 18.65 -4.60
CA SER A 117 -1.18 17.84 -3.38
C SER A 117 -1.90 18.52 -2.22
N ILE A 118 -2.45 17.71 -1.31
CA ILE A 118 -3.11 18.13 -0.08
C ILE A 118 -2.33 17.59 1.11
N LEU A 119 -2.12 18.43 2.13
CA LEU A 119 -1.53 18.01 3.39
C LEU A 119 -2.47 17.06 4.12
N LEU A 120 -1.94 15.92 4.60
CA LEU A 120 -2.73 14.98 5.41
C LEU A 120 -3.29 15.63 6.69
N GLY A 121 -2.56 16.61 7.24
CA GLY A 121 -3.02 17.41 8.37
C GLY A 121 -4.21 18.32 8.05
N SER A 122 -4.41 18.70 6.79
CA SER A 122 -5.61 19.44 6.35
C SER A 122 -6.83 18.51 6.30
N LEU A 123 -6.66 17.31 5.73
CA LEU A 123 -7.71 16.28 5.71
C LEU A 123 -8.16 15.89 7.13
N SER A 124 -7.22 15.62 8.03
CA SER A 124 -7.59 15.28 9.41
C SER A 124 -8.12 16.49 10.20
N LYS A 125 -7.69 17.72 9.90
CA LYS A 125 -8.26 18.94 10.49
C LYS A 125 -9.73 19.12 10.12
N ALA A 126 -10.10 18.82 8.88
CA ALA A 126 -11.46 18.99 8.39
C ALA A 126 -12.51 18.17 9.16
N VAL A 127 -12.06 17.18 9.93
CA VAL A 127 -12.92 16.31 10.75
C VAL A 127 -12.56 16.33 12.25
N GLY A 128 -11.88 17.38 12.73
CA GLY A 128 -11.52 17.54 14.15
C GLY A 128 -10.29 16.73 14.63
N LEU A 129 -9.68 15.92 13.76
CA LEU A 129 -8.58 15.00 14.10
C LEU A 129 -7.17 15.59 13.82
N ARG A 130 -7.01 16.91 13.84
CA ARG A 130 -5.71 17.54 13.54
C ARG A 130 -4.65 17.13 14.57
N GLY A 131 -3.53 16.59 14.08
CA GLY A 131 -2.37 16.29 14.93
C GLY A 131 -2.57 15.13 15.91
N ARG A 132 -3.73 14.46 15.88
CA ARG A 132 -4.01 13.31 16.74
C ARG A 132 -3.04 12.18 16.44
N ARG A 133 -2.34 11.72 17.49
CA ARG A 133 -1.38 10.61 17.47
C ARG A 133 -1.53 9.82 18.75
N ARG A 134 -1.34 8.50 18.66
CA ARG A 134 -1.36 7.62 19.83
C ARG A 134 -0.16 7.91 20.72
N GLY A 135 -0.42 8.17 22.00
CA GLY A 135 0.60 8.34 23.02
C GLY A 135 1.42 7.06 23.24
N PRO A 136 2.64 7.13 23.81
CA PRO A 136 3.45 5.95 24.11
C PRO A 136 2.82 4.99 25.13
N LEU A 137 2.00 5.51 26.05
CA LEU A 137 1.34 4.76 27.12
C LEU A 137 -0.16 4.58 26.86
N GLU A 138 -0.66 5.17 25.79
CA GLU A 138 -2.07 5.14 25.43
C GLU A 138 -2.37 3.82 24.71
N THR A 139 -3.32 3.05 25.25
CA THR A 139 -3.79 1.83 24.61
C THR A 139 -4.51 2.14 23.29
N LEU A 140 -4.67 1.14 22.42
CA LEU A 140 -5.39 1.34 21.17
C LEU A 140 -6.87 1.69 21.41
N ASP A 141 -7.50 1.13 22.44
CA ASP A 141 -8.92 1.36 22.76
C ASP A 141 -9.15 2.75 23.39
N GLU A 142 -8.23 3.24 24.23
CA GLU A 142 -8.23 4.63 24.70
C GLU A 142 -8.03 5.61 23.55
N PHE A 143 -7.09 5.30 22.65
CA PHE A 143 -6.83 6.10 21.47
C PHE A 143 -8.08 6.21 20.58
N TYR A 144 -8.73 5.07 20.31
CA TYR A 144 -10.00 4.99 19.60
C TYR A 144 -11.09 5.83 20.26
N THR A 145 -11.28 5.69 21.57
CA THR A 145 -12.30 6.45 22.31
C THR A 145 -12.08 7.95 22.15
N GLY A 146 -10.82 8.41 22.26
CA GLY A 146 -10.47 9.81 22.02
C GLY A 146 -10.67 10.26 20.58
N VAL A 147 -10.39 9.41 19.58
CA VAL A 147 -10.67 9.71 18.17
C VAL A 147 -12.17 9.79 17.92
N ARG A 148 -12.96 8.86 18.43
CA ARG A 148 -14.42 8.84 18.30
C ARG A 148 -15.07 10.07 18.92
N GLY A 149 -14.62 10.50 20.10
CA GLY A 149 -15.13 11.71 20.75
C GLY A 149 -14.74 13.02 20.07
N ALA A 150 -13.62 13.02 19.32
CA ALA A 150 -13.13 14.20 18.61
C ALA A 150 -13.52 14.25 17.13
N LEU A 151 -14.00 13.13 16.56
CA LEU A 151 -14.41 13.03 15.17
C LEU A 151 -15.66 13.89 14.97
N ASP A 152 -15.48 15.00 14.28
CA ASP A 152 -16.56 15.92 13.92
C ASP A 152 -16.77 15.86 12.42
N LEU A 153 -17.84 15.19 11.99
CA LEU A 153 -18.21 15.14 10.58
C LEU A 153 -19.03 16.36 10.15
N GLY A 154 -19.39 17.27 11.07
CA GLY A 154 -20.16 18.48 10.77
C GLY A 154 -21.32 18.24 9.78
N ASP A 155 -21.42 19.12 8.79
CA ASP A 155 -22.39 19.03 7.69
C ASP A 155 -21.81 18.33 6.44
N TRP A 156 -20.72 17.56 6.59
CA TRP A 156 -20.18 16.81 5.47
C TRP A 156 -21.19 15.75 5.02
N SER A 157 -21.59 15.78 3.75
CA SER A 157 -22.33 14.68 3.13
C SER A 157 -21.57 13.37 3.28
N GLU A 158 -22.29 12.24 3.32
CA GLU A 158 -21.71 10.89 3.42
C GLU A 158 -20.57 10.66 2.41
N GLU A 159 -20.78 11.01 1.13
CA GLU A 159 -19.75 10.82 0.11
C GLU A 159 -18.50 11.64 0.37
N ARG A 160 -18.64 12.92 0.76
CA ARG A 160 -17.49 13.79 1.06
C ARG A 160 -16.69 13.28 2.25
N SER A 161 -17.34 12.83 3.32
CA SER A 161 -16.62 12.30 4.46
C SER A 161 -15.87 11.01 4.11
N VAL A 162 -16.45 10.15 3.26
CA VAL A 162 -15.75 8.99 2.69
C VAL A 162 -14.56 9.43 1.83
N ARG A 163 -14.72 10.40 0.92
CA ARG A 163 -13.63 10.91 0.07
C ARG A 163 -12.49 11.50 0.90
N ILE A 164 -12.80 12.25 1.95
CA ILE A 164 -11.80 12.83 2.88
C ILE A 164 -11.04 11.71 3.60
N PHE A 165 -11.74 10.71 4.13
CA PHE A 165 -11.12 9.57 4.79
C PHE A 165 -10.24 8.76 3.83
N VAL A 166 -10.75 8.37 2.67
CA VAL A 166 -10.01 7.55 1.68
C VAL A 166 -8.82 8.34 1.13
N SER A 167 -8.97 9.64 0.90
CA SER A 167 -7.83 10.52 0.56
C SER A 167 -6.76 10.51 1.64
N TYR A 168 -7.15 10.55 2.92
CA TYR A 168 -6.21 10.45 4.02
C TYR A 168 -5.54 9.08 4.05
N LEU A 169 -6.30 8.00 3.90
CA LEU A 169 -5.83 6.61 3.82
C LEU A 169 -4.79 6.44 2.70
N PHE A 170 -5.09 6.96 1.51
CA PHE A 170 -4.20 6.93 0.36
C PHE A 170 -2.87 7.63 0.63
N GLY A 171 -2.87 8.88 1.08
CA GLY A 171 -1.60 9.56 1.35
C GLY A 171 -0.89 9.11 2.64
N ARG A 172 -1.58 8.42 3.54
CA ARG A 172 -1.01 7.93 4.81
C ARG A 172 -0.44 6.51 4.70
N LEU A 173 -1.10 5.62 3.95
CA LEU A 173 -0.76 4.20 3.89
C LEU A 173 -0.41 3.73 2.49
N PHE A 174 -1.34 3.79 1.53
CA PHE A 174 -1.16 3.07 0.26
C PHE A 174 -0.13 3.76 -0.63
N PHE A 175 -0.27 5.07 -0.76
CA PHE A 175 0.53 5.93 -1.62
C PHE A 175 1.33 6.94 -0.81
N ALA A 176 1.78 6.47 0.38
CA ALA A 176 2.50 7.29 1.33
C ALA A 176 3.85 7.73 0.76
N THR A 177 4.19 9.00 0.94
CA THR A 177 5.52 9.52 0.63
C THR A 177 6.08 10.21 1.86
N GLN A 178 7.34 10.62 1.80
CA GLN A 178 7.99 11.35 2.88
C GLN A 178 7.32 12.72 3.17
N SER A 179 6.55 13.24 2.21
CA SER A 179 6.03 14.61 2.24
C SER A 179 4.84 14.84 3.16
N SER A 180 4.27 13.79 3.79
CA SER A 180 2.99 13.87 4.54
C SER A 180 1.86 14.55 3.75
N GLN A 181 1.89 14.38 2.43
CA GLN A 181 0.91 14.90 1.48
C GLN A 181 0.34 13.76 0.63
N MET A 182 -0.90 13.94 0.22
CA MET A 182 -1.59 13.10 -0.76
C MET A 182 -1.56 13.81 -2.12
N ASN A 183 -1.19 13.09 -3.19
CA ASN A 183 -1.22 13.63 -4.55
C ASN A 183 -2.65 13.65 -5.09
N CYS A 184 -3.14 14.82 -5.52
CA CYS A 184 -4.54 15.05 -5.86
C CYS A 184 -5.07 14.17 -7.01
N LYS A 185 -4.18 13.60 -7.83
CA LYS A 185 -4.57 12.65 -8.88
C LYS A 185 -5.39 11.47 -8.39
N PHE A 186 -5.14 11.02 -7.16
CA PHE A 186 -5.91 9.92 -6.56
C PHE A 186 -7.34 10.33 -6.18
N VAL A 187 -7.62 11.62 -5.97
CA VAL A 187 -8.98 12.10 -5.64
C VAL A 187 -9.91 11.94 -6.83
N LEU A 188 -9.41 12.05 -8.06
CA LEU A 188 -10.22 11.86 -9.27
C LEU A 188 -10.78 10.43 -9.36
N LEU A 189 -10.05 9.43 -8.87
CA LEU A 189 -10.51 8.04 -8.81
C LEU A 189 -11.63 7.83 -7.79
N LEU A 190 -11.84 8.80 -6.90
CA LEU A 190 -12.93 8.78 -5.94
C LEU A 190 -14.16 9.50 -6.48
N ARG A 191 -14.11 10.15 -7.66
CA ARG A 191 -15.23 10.92 -8.26
C ARG A 191 -16.54 10.13 -8.25
N ASP A 192 -16.50 8.86 -8.59
CA ASP A 192 -17.59 7.92 -8.42
C ASP A 192 -17.16 6.83 -7.41
N LEU A 193 -17.78 6.86 -6.22
CA LEU A 193 -17.44 5.93 -5.14
C LEU A 193 -17.86 4.49 -5.43
N ALA A 194 -18.84 4.25 -6.33
CA ALA A 194 -19.22 2.91 -6.75
C ALA A 194 -18.18 2.35 -7.72
N GLN A 195 -17.70 3.18 -8.66
CA GLN A 195 -16.64 2.78 -9.60
C GLN A 195 -15.28 2.62 -8.91
N ALA A 196 -15.02 3.38 -7.85
CA ALA A 196 -13.81 3.25 -7.05
C ALA A 196 -13.59 1.81 -6.54
N GLY A 197 -14.66 1.05 -6.26
CA GLY A 197 -14.56 -0.34 -5.81
C GLY A 197 -14.22 -1.36 -6.89
N ARG A 198 -14.14 -0.95 -8.16
CA ARG A 198 -13.75 -1.83 -9.27
C ARG A 198 -12.25 -1.87 -9.53
N HIS A 199 -11.48 -1.01 -8.85
CA HIS A 199 -10.04 -0.91 -9.08
C HIS A 199 -9.25 -2.00 -8.34
N ALA A 200 -8.18 -2.46 -8.98
CA ALA A 200 -7.18 -3.34 -8.39
C ALA A 200 -6.25 -2.58 -7.43
N TRP A 201 -6.82 -2.03 -6.34
CA TRP A 201 -6.08 -1.19 -5.38
C TRP A 201 -4.86 -1.87 -4.76
N GLY A 202 -4.93 -3.18 -4.51
CA GLY A 202 -3.83 -3.97 -4.00
C GLY A 202 -2.66 -4.05 -4.99
N ALA A 203 -2.94 -4.25 -6.28
CA ALA A 203 -1.92 -4.25 -7.32
C ALA A 203 -1.28 -2.87 -7.49
N ALA A 204 -2.09 -1.81 -7.47
CA ALA A 204 -1.59 -0.43 -7.53
C ALA A 204 -0.74 -0.05 -6.31
N MET A 205 -1.16 -0.45 -5.11
CA MET A 205 -0.40 -0.28 -3.87
C MET A 205 0.96 -0.99 -3.96
N LEU A 206 1.00 -2.21 -4.49
CA LEU A 206 2.24 -2.97 -4.68
C LEU A 206 3.17 -2.29 -5.69
N GLY A 207 2.64 -1.90 -6.86
CA GLY A 207 3.41 -1.17 -7.87
C GLY A 207 3.96 0.14 -7.32
N HIS A 208 3.16 0.88 -6.56
CA HIS A 208 3.65 2.10 -5.92
C HIS A 208 4.76 1.84 -4.90
N LEU A 209 4.64 0.79 -4.08
CA LEU A 209 5.70 0.37 -3.15
C LEU A 209 7.00 0.04 -3.90
N PHE A 210 6.92 -0.73 -4.98
CA PHE A 210 8.08 -1.08 -5.81
C PHE A 210 8.77 0.17 -6.40
N SER A 211 7.99 1.17 -6.81
CA SER A 211 8.50 2.44 -7.35
C SER A 211 9.20 3.35 -6.31
N LEU A 212 9.01 3.06 -5.02
CA LEU A 212 9.54 3.85 -3.89
C LEU A 212 10.56 3.10 -3.04
N LEU A 213 10.77 1.80 -3.30
CA LEU A 213 11.87 1.06 -2.70
C LEU A 213 13.18 1.56 -3.31
N PRO A 214 14.14 1.98 -2.48
CA PRO A 214 15.36 2.62 -2.97
C PRO A 214 16.21 1.61 -3.72
N SER A 215 16.81 2.07 -4.82
CA SER A 215 17.98 1.41 -5.41
C SER A 215 19.08 1.25 -4.36
N SER A 216 19.87 0.17 -4.44
CA SER A 216 20.98 -0.14 -3.50
C SER A 216 22.01 1.01 -3.33
N SER A 217 22.03 1.96 -4.27
CA SER A 217 22.83 3.20 -4.30
C SER A 217 22.27 4.39 -3.50
N GLN A 218 21.01 4.35 -3.04
CA GLN A 218 20.31 5.46 -2.36
C GLN A 218 19.89 5.13 -0.91
N ARG A 219 20.82 4.52 -0.14
CA ARG A 219 20.59 3.99 1.22
C ARG A 219 20.12 5.02 2.27
N SER A 220 20.19 6.32 1.99
CA SER A 220 19.90 7.41 2.95
C SER A 220 18.46 7.91 2.96
N GLN A 221 17.61 7.54 1.99
CA GLN A 221 16.23 8.02 1.93
C GLN A 221 15.27 7.10 2.69
N SER A 222 14.30 7.65 3.44
CA SER A 222 13.22 6.86 4.07
C SER A 222 12.27 6.26 3.03
N THR A 223 11.85 5.01 3.21
CA THR A 223 10.99 4.29 2.25
C THR A 223 9.56 4.83 2.31
N GLY A 224 8.94 5.06 1.14
CA GLY A 224 7.51 5.34 1.01
C GLY A 224 6.69 4.12 0.62
N GLY A 225 5.39 4.30 0.36
CA GLY A 225 4.45 3.22 0.08
C GLY A 225 3.99 2.49 1.35
N PHE A 226 3.24 1.40 1.15
CA PHE A 226 2.66 0.62 2.25
C PHE A 226 3.70 -0.37 2.84
N THR A 227 4.73 0.17 3.49
CA THR A 227 5.81 -0.63 4.12
C THR A 227 5.37 -1.67 5.16
N PRO A 228 4.21 -1.54 5.86
CA PRO A 228 3.73 -2.64 6.70
C PRO A 228 3.58 -3.96 5.97
N PHE A 229 3.26 -3.94 4.67
CA PHE A 229 3.16 -5.14 3.86
C PHE A 229 4.44 -5.99 3.81
N LEU A 230 5.61 -5.38 4.01
CA LEU A 230 6.90 -6.08 3.99
C LEU A 230 7.29 -6.73 5.31
N HIS A 231 6.45 -6.64 6.35
CA HIS A 231 6.77 -7.13 7.68
C HIS A 231 5.94 -8.38 8.01
N VAL A 232 6.50 -9.59 7.96
CA VAL A 232 5.73 -10.83 8.18
C VAL A 232 6.21 -11.56 9.45
N GLU A 233 5.44 -11.49 10.53
CA GLU A 233 5.57 -12.39 11.71
C GLU A 233 4.19 -12.96 12.05
N GLY A 234 3.95 -14.27 11.90
CA GLY A 234 2.62 -14.87 12.12
C GLY A 234 2.64 -16.08 13.05
N ARG A 235 1.76 -16.10 14.05
CA ARG A 235 1.52 -17.25 14.97
C ARG A 235 0.03 -17.62 15.19
N GLN A 236 -0.93 -17.11 14.41
CA GLN A 236 -2.38 -17.37 14.62
C GLN A 236 -3.17 -17.66 13.33
N THR A 237 -4.48 -17.96 13.43
CA THR A 237 -5.35 -18.54 12.38
C THR A 237 -6.46 -17.61 11.84
N MET A 238 -6.32 -16.27 11.92
CA MET A 238 -7.30 -15.30 11.38
C MET A 238 -6.85 -14.61 10.07
N VAL A 239 -7.78 -13.99 9.35
CA VAL A 239 -7.64 -13.50 7.98
C VAL A 239 -8.35 -12.14 7.80
N PRO A 240 -7.75 -11.14 7.10
CA PRO A 240 -6.49 -11.18 6.35
C PRO A 240 -5.28 -11.44 7.26
N LEU A 241 -4.23 -12.09 6.75
CA LEU A 241 -3.18 -12.65 7.59
C LEU A 241 -2.45 -11.61 8.45
N MET A 242 -2.42 -10.34 8.03
CA MET A 242 -1.83 -9.29 8.85
C MET A 242 -2.59 -9.05 10.17
N THR A 243 -3.83 -9.55 10.33
CA THR A 243 -4.53 -9.61 11.62
C THR A 243 -3.81 -10.48 12.65
N ARG A 244 -2.90 -11.37 12.21
CA ARG A 244 -2.10 -12.27 13.05
C ARG A 244 -0.91 -11.58 13.70
N TRP A 245 -0.58 -10.36 13.29
CA TRP A 245 0.61 -9.65 13.77
C TRP A 245 0.31 -9.02 15.14
N GLU A 246 0.32 -9.85 16.18
CA GLU A 246 0.36 -9.39 17.56
C GLU A 246 1.81 -9.24 17.99
N VAL A 247 2.34 -8.02 17.97
CA VAL A 247 3.58 -7.71 18.67
C VAL A 247 3.19 -7.08 20.00
N ALA A 248 3.09 -7.92 21.04
CA ALA A 248 3.32 -7.41 22.39
C ALA A 248 4.68 -6.69 22.34
N PRO A 249 4.78 -5.42 22.73
CA PRO A 249 6.05 -4.71 22.68
C PRO A 249 6.97 -5.39 23.68
N ASP A 250 7.82 -6.31 23.23
CA ASP A 250 8.96 -6.74 24.03
C ASP A 250 9.93 -5.55 24.03
N PRO A 251 10.12 -4.87 25.18
CA PRO A 251 11.04 -3.75 25.27
C PRO A 251 12.48 -4.14 24.90
N ARG A 252 12.81 -5.44 24.91
CA ARG A 252 14.12 -5.99 24.54
C ARG A 252 14.31 -6.17 23.04
N VAL A 253 13.22 -6.27 22.26
CA VAL A 253 13.28 -6.38 20.79
C VAL A 253 13.42 -5.00 20.14
N THR A 254 12.94 -3.94 20.81
CA THR A 254 13.04 -2.55 20.30
C THR A 254 14.45 -1.96 20.21
N ASP A 255 15.49 -2.69 20.62
CA ASP A 255 16.88 -2.24 20.57
C ASP A 255 17.74 -3.03 19.56
N ARG A 256 17.12 -3.79 18.65
CA ARG A 256 17.82 -4.38 17.52
C ARG A 256 18.46 -3.26 16.68
N ARG A 257 19.77 -3.34 16.45
CA ARG A 257 20.44 -2.43 15.53
C ARG A 257 20.28 -2.96 14.12
N VAL A 258 20.10 -2.05 13.15
CA VAL A 258 20.03 -2.41 11.72
C VAL A 258 21.21 -3.30 11.33
N GLY A 259 22.40 -3.04 11.87
CA GLY A 259 23.60 -3.87 11.66
C GLY A 259 23.44 -5.32 12.07
N ASP A 260 22.80 -5.60 13.22
CA ASP A 260 22.58 -6.97 13.69
C ASP A 260 21.58 -7.70 12.77
N VAL A 261 20.56 -6.98 12.30
CA VAL A 261 19.57 -7.55 11.36
C VAL A 261 20.16 -7.80 9.98
N ARG A 262 21.07 -6.93 9.49
CA ARG A 262 21.81 -7.17 8.25
C ARG A 262 22.58 -8.49 8.32
N VAL A 263 23.35 -8.68 9.39
CA VAL A 263 24.12 -9.92 9.62
C VAL A 263 23.19 -11.12 9.71
N ALA A 264 22.04 -11.00 10.38
CA ALA A 264 21.06 -12.07 10.44
C ALA A 264 20.50 -12.43 9.05
N LEU A 265 20.18 -11.43 8.23
CA LEU A 265 19.71 -11.63 6.85
C LEU A 265 20.80 -12.23 5.94
N ASP A 266 22.08 -11.91 6.16
CA ASP A 266 23.22 -12.46 5.40
C ASP A 266 23.39 -13.97 5.61
N HIS A 267 22.95 -14.46 6.77
CA HIS A 267 23.04 -15.87 7.14
C HIS A 267 21.67 -16.54 7.21
N TYR A 268 20.61 -15.89 6.70
CA TYR A 268 19.25 -16.40 6.79
C TYR A 268 19.06 -17.57 5.83
N PRO A 269 18.88 -18.81 6.33
CA PRO A 269 18.83 -19.99 5.48
C PRO A 269 17.48 -20.06 4.76
N HIS A 270 17.50 -20.59 3.53
CA HIS A 270 16.30 -20.73 2.70
C HIS A 270 15.20 -21.55 3.39
N GLU A 271 15.57 -22.55 4.18
CA GLU A 271 14.66 -23.46 4.89
C GLU A 271 13.86 -22.78 6.00
N GLN A 272 14.30 -21.61 6.48
CA GLN A 272 13.55 -20.83 7.47
C GLN A 272 12.52 -19.90 6.82
N VAL A 273 12.55 -19.75 5.49
CA VAL A 273 11.54 -18.96 4.76
C VAL A 273 10.25 -19.75 4.66
N VAL A 274 9.18 -19.19 5.21
CA VAL A 274 7.82 -19.71 5.00
C VAL A 274 7.29 -19.10 3.71
N TRP A 275 7.43 -19.84 2.61
CA TRP A 275 7.08 -19.40 1.25
C TRP A 275 5.58 -19.28 0.99
N THR A 276 4.78 -20.11 1.65
CA THR A 276 3.32 -20.13 1.51
C THR A 276 2.69 -20.08 2.91
N PRO A 277 2.77 -18.94 3.62
CA PRO A 277 2.25 -18.82 4.99
C PRO A 277 0.72 -18.97 5.09
N TYR A 278 0.04 -18.97 3.93
CA TYR A 278 -1.39 -19.23 3.73
C TYR A 278 -1.69 -20.65 3.23
N ALA A 279 -0.71 -21.56 3.18
CA ALA A 279 -0.96 -22.93 2.78
C ALA A 279 -2.00 -23.59 3.71
N GLY A 280 -3.15 -23.97 3.16
CA GLY A 280 -4.27 -24.56 3.88
C GLY A 280 -5.41 -23.60 4.21
N GLU A 281 -5.28 -22.31 3.93
CA GLU A 281 -6.40 -21.37 3.91
C GLU A 281 -7.31 -21.68 2.69
N ALA A 282 -8.62 -21.64 2.87
CA ALA A 282 -9.54 -21.87 1.77
C ALA A 282 -9.74 -20.58 0.95
N ASP A 283 -9.50 -20.61 -0.35
CA ASP A 283 -9.74 -19.45 -1.24
C ASP A 283 -11.16 -18.87 -1.08
N ALA A 284 -12.15 -19.72 -0.79
CA ALA A 284 -13.54 -19.34 -0.61
C ALA A 284 -13.80 -18.41 0.60
N SER A 285 -12.91 -18.38 1.61
CA SER A 285 -13.00 -17.41 2.71
C SER A 285 -12.41 -16.04 2.36
N HIS A 286 -11.88 -15.86 1.14
CA HIS A 286 -11.16 -14.67 0.71
C HIS A 286 -11.62 -14.18 -0.67
N PRO A 287 -12.57 -13.24 -0.72
CA PRO A 287 -13.06 -12.70 -1.99
C PRO A 287 -11.96 -12.14 -2.90
N ALA A 288 -10.96 -11.45 -2.32
CA ALA A 288 -9.82 -10.92 -3.06
C ALA A 288 -8.89 -12.01 -3.60
N VAL A 289 -8.73 -13.12 -2.88
CA VAL A 289 -7.92 -14.26 -3.31
C VAL A 289 -8.62 -15.03 -4.42
N ALA A 290 -9.89 -15.37 -4.21
CA ALA A 290 -10.71 -16.07 -5.21
C ALA A 290 -10.79 -15.29 -6.53
N ALA A 291 -10.96 -13.96 -6.46
CA ALA A 291 -10.93 -13.07 -7.62
C ALA A 291 -9.54 -12.98 -8.25
N GLY A 292 -8.49 -12.88 -7.43
CA GLY A 292 -7.10 -12.73 -7.87
C GLY A 292 -6.47 -14.00 -8.44
N ARG A 293 -7.05 -15.19 -8.20
CA ARG A 293 -6.48 -16.48 -8.58
C ARG A 293 -5.92 -16.56 -10.01
N PRO A 294 -6.63 -16.05 -11.05
CA PRO A 294 -6.12 -16.10 -12.42
C PRO A 294 -4.84 -15.29 -12.64
N LEU A 295 -4.50 -14.36 -11.74
CA LEU A 295 -3.37 -13.44 -11.85
C LEU A 295 -2.15 -13.88 -11.02
N PHE A 296 -2.28 -14.87 -10.15
CA PHE A 296 -1.22 -15.22 -9.17
C PHE A 296 -0.01 -15.91 -9.78
N ASP A 297 -0.16 -16.42 -11.00
CA ASP A 297 0.89 -17.10 -11.76
C ASP A 297 1.23 -16.35 -13.07
N CYS A 298 0.73 -15.12 -13.23
CA CYS A 298 0.95 -14.30 -14.42
C CYS A 298 2.03 -13.23 -14.23
N HIS A 299 2.80 -12.99 -15.29
CA HIS A 299 3.65 -11.81 -15.40
C HIS A 299 2.80 -10.58 -15.66
N LEU A 300 2.99 -9.54 -14.86
CA LEU A 300 2.12 -8.37 -14.88
C LEU A 300 2.90 -7.06 -14.86
N LEU A 301 2.25 -6.02 -15.40
CA LEU A 301 2.64 -4.64 -15.21
C LEU A 301 1.72 -4.03 -14.15
N LEU A 302 2.29 -3.68 -12.99
CA LEU A 302 1.58 -3.06 -11.88
C LEU A 302 1.38 -1.57 -12.18
N LEU A 303 0.13 -1.19 -12.45
CA LEU A 303 -0.23 0.17 -12.87
C LEU A 303 -0.76 0.98 -11.70
N CYS A 304 -0.12 2.13 -11.44
CA CYS A 304 -0.55 3.08 -10.42
C CYS A 304 -0.22 4.51 -10.87
N LEU A 305 -1.14 5.17 -11.57
CA LEU A 305 -1.09 6.58 -12.02
C LEU A 305 0.33 7.13 -12.23
N GLY A 306 0.84 7.10 -13.46
CA GLY A 306 2.18 7.62 -13.78
C GLY A 306 3.34 6.72 -13.31
N THR A 307 3.03 5.56 -12.73
CA THR A 307 4.01 4.49 -12.47
C THR A 307 3.52 3.18 -13.09
N CYS A 308 4.47 2.46 -13.68
CA CYS A 308 4.30 1.12 -14.21
C CYS A 308 5.51 0.32 -13.73
N GLU A 309 5.29 -0.74 -12.95
CA GLU A 309 6.34 -1.59 -12.41
C GLU A 309 6.14 -3.03 -12.85
N VAL A 310 7.22 -3.70 -13.25
CA VAL A 310 7.14 -5.11 -13.65
C VAL A 310 7.05 -6.02 -12.43
N LEU A 311 6.20 -7.05 -12.50
CA LEU A 311 6.13 -8.16 -11.54
C LEU A 311 6.66 -9.44 -12.21
N TYR A 312 7.90 -9.82 -11.91
CA TYR A 312 8.54 -11.02 -12.43
C TYR A 312 8.27 -12.24 -11.54
N LEU A 313 7.19 -12.97 -11.77
CA LEU A 313 6.90 -14.16 -10.96
C LEU A 313 7.94 -15.28 -11.10
N GLU A 314 8.63 -15.37 -12.24
CA GLU A 314 9.75 -16.32 -12.43
C GLU A 314 10.90 -16.12 -11.44
N LEU A 315 11.07 -14.91 -10.89
CA LEU A 315 12.06 -14.61 -9.85
C LEU A 315 11.54 -14.91 -8.43
N VAL A 316 10.27 -15.30 -8.30
CA VAL A 316 9.74 -15.76 -7.02
C VAL A 316 10.26 -17.18 -6.83
N VAL A 317 11.08 -17.37 -5.80
CA VAL A 317 11.45 -18.70 -5.29
C VAL A 317 10.23 -19.32 -4.58
N ARG A 318 9.12 -19.44 -5.30
CA ARG A 318 7.97 -20.21 -4.86
C ARG A 318 8.38 -21.66 -4.96
N THR A 319 8.32 -22.33 -3.82
CA THR A 319 8.53 -23.75 -3.66
C THR A 319 7.44 -24.51 -4.41
N LEU A 320 7.58 -24.64 -5.73
CA LEU A 320 7.09 -25.80 -6.48
C LEU A 320 7.96 -27.05 -6.21
N GLY A 321 8.83 -27.01 -5.18
CA GLY A 321 9.82 -28.04 -4.87
C GLY A 321 11.15 -27.89 -5.59
N TRP A 322 11.44 -26.74 -6.22
CA TRP A 322 12.63 -26.55 -7.05
C TRP A 322 13.54 -25.50 -6.44
N ASN A 323 14.82 -25.86 -6.31
CA ASN A 323 15.90 -24.92 -6.01
C ASN A 323 16.18 -24.17 -7.31
N GLN A 324 15.68 -22.94 -7.45
CA GLN A 324 16.03 -22.11 -8.60
C GLN A 324 17.49 -21.65 -8.41
N PRO A 325 18.41 -21.94 -9.34
CA PRO A 325 19.73 -21.30 -9.31
C PRO A 325 19.53 -19.78 -9.41
N ALA A 326 20.48 -19.00 -8.89
CA ALA A 326 20.48 -17.54 -9.10
C ALA A 326 20.35 -17.25 -10.60
N ILE A 327 19.19 -16.77 -11.02
CA ILE A 327 18.91 -16.50 -12.43
C ILE A 327 19.79 -15.32 -12.86
N GLU A 328 20.60 -15.49 -13.90
CA GLU A 328 21.25 -14.36 -14.58
C GLU A 328 20.17 -13.58 -15.33
N VAL A 329 19.63 -12.57 -14.65
CA VAL A 329 18.46 -11.79 -15.08
C VAL A 329 18.51 -11.16 -16.49
N PRO A 330 19.68 -10.86 -17.11
CA PRO A 330 19.74 -10.47 -18.53
C PRO A 330 19.10 -11.47 -19.51
N SER A 331 18.92 -12.74 -19.11
CA SER A 331 18.23 -13.75 -19.93
C SER A 331 16.70 -13.64 -19.93
N LEU A 332 16.09 -12.79 -19.09
CA LEU A 332 14.62 -12.64 -19.03
C LEU A 332 14.03 -11.90 -20.23
N GLY A 333 14.84 -11.23 -21.06
CA GLY A 333 14.53 -10.78 -22.43
C GLY A 333 13.07 -10.39 -22.74
N ARG A 334 12.45 -9.47 -22.01
CA ARG A 334 11.02 -9.10 -22.22
C ARG A 334 10.74 -7.61 -22.35
N GLU A 335 9.63 -7.33 -23.04
CA GLU A 335 9.18 -6.02 -23.58
C GLU A 335 8.56 -5.05 -22.54
N GLY A 336 8.44 -5.46 -21.27
CA GLY A 336 7.91 -4.63 -20.19
C GLY A 336 9.01 -3.85 -19.49
N HIS A 337 8.97 -2.52 -19.54
CA HIS A 337 9.91 -1.67 -18.82
C HIS A 337 9.22 -0.90 -17.69
N SER A 338 9.78 -1.04 -16.49
CA SER A 338 9.41 -0.21 -15.35
C SER A 338 9.69 1.26 -15.70
N HIS A 339 8.72 2.12 -15.47
CA HIS A 339 8.89 3.54 -15.74
C HIS A 339 8.01 4.40 -14.85
N ARG A 340 8.50 5.63 -14.64
CA ARG A 340 7.81 6.67 -13.89
C ARG A 340 7.78 7.93 -14.71
N GLN A 341 6.60 8.45 -14.96
CA GLN A 341 6.39 9.67 -15.74
C GLN A 341 5.77 10.76 -14.89
N PHE A 342 6.24 11.98 -15.12
CA PHE A 342 5.68 13.19 -14.53
C PHE A 342 5.29 14.12 -15.65
N PHE A 343 4.01 14.49 -15.71
CA PHE A 343 3.53 15.40 -16.73
C PHE A 343 3.49 16.84 -16.23
N ALA A 344 4.00 17.74 -17.07
CA ALA A 344 3.88 19.19 -16.91
C ALA A 344 2.52 19.70 -17.44
N GLU A 345 1.81 18.90 -18.23
CA GLU A 345 0.53 19.21 -18.88
C GLU A 345 -0.53 18.18 -18.55
N ASP A 346 -1.79 18.53 -18.81
CA ASP A 346 -2.92 17.64 -18.62
C ASP A 346 -2.82 16.46 -19.59
N ARG A 347 -2.88 15.24 -19.05
CA ARG A 347 -2.67 13.99 -19.78
C ARG A 347 -3.60 12.91 -19.26
N ASP A 348 -4.10 12.06 -20.13
CA ASP A 348 -4.77 10.83 -19.73
C ASP A 348 -3.76 9.68 -19.81
N TRP A 349 -3.27 9.24 -18.64
CA TRP A 349 -2.26 8.19 -18.61
C TRP A 349 -2.80 6.87 -19.15
N GLY A 350 -4.09 6.59 -18.95
CA GLY A 350 -4.73 5.37 -19.45
C GLY A 350 -4.84 5.38 -20.98
N ALA A 351 -5.14 6.53 -21.57
CA ALA A 351 -5.16 6.69 -23.03
C ALA A 351 -3.75 6.59 -23.64
N ASP A 352 -2.76 7.26 -23.03
CA ASP A 352 -1.38 7.29 -23.51
C ASP A 352 -0.70 5.90 -23.40
N HIS A 353 -1.16 5.03 -22.50
CA HIS A 353 -0.61 3.69 -22.26
C HIS A 353 -1.62 2.56 -22.57
N GLY A 354 -2.46 2.76 -23.58
CA GLY A 354 -3.54 1.83 -23.93
C GLY A 354 -3.10 0.37 -24.14
N ARG A 355 -1.90 0.12 -24.68
CA ARG A 355 -1.32 -1.23 -24.82
C ARG A 355 -1.04 -1.89 -23.47
N THR A 356 -0.45 -1.15 -22.55
CA THR A 356 -0.16 -1.62 -21.18
C THR A 356 -1.44 -1.88 -20.40
N VAL A 357 -2.46 -1.03 -20.58
CA VAL A 357 -3.80 -1.24 -19.98
C VAL A 357 -4.49 -2.46 -20.57
N ALA A 358 -4.37 -2.70 -21.88
CA ALA A 358 -4.90 -3.90 -22.53
C ALA A 358 -4.22 -5.17 -22.00
N TYR A 359 -2.88 -5.16 -21.90
CA TYR A 359 -2.09 -6.24 -21.32
C TYR A 359 -2.55 -6.61 -19.90
N TRP A 360 -2.80 -5.61 -19.03
CA TRP A 360 -3.37 -5.84 -17.70
C TRP A 360 -4.75 -6.49 -17.77
N ARG A 361 -5.64 -6.00 -18.64
CA ARG A 361 -7.02 -6.50 -18.76
C ARG A 361 -7.10 -7.92 -19.32
N GLU A 362 -6.11 -8.31 -20.13
CA GLU A 362 -5.96 -9.66 -20.66
C GLU A 362 -5.40 -10.65 -19.62
N GLY A 363 -4.94 -10.15 -18.46
CA GLY A 363 -4.43 -10.96 -17.36
C GLY A 363 -2.92 -11.16 -17.36
N GLY A 364 -2.19 -10.47 -18.24
CA GLY A 364 -0.75 -10.66 -18.40
C GLY A 364 -0.39 -11.89 -19.24
N GLU A 365 0.89 -12.29 -19.16
CA GLU A 365 1.43 -13.52 -19.80
C GLU A 365 1.64 -14.65 -18.80
#